data_AF-A0A0R2V9E8-F1
#
_entry.id   AF-A0A0R2V9E8-F1
#
_cell.length_a   1.000
_cell.length_b   1.000
_cell.length_c   1.000
_cell.angle_alpha   90.00
_cell.angle_beta   90.00
_cell.angle_gamma   90.00
#
_symmetry.space_group_name_H-M   'P 1'
#
loop_
_entity.id
_entity.type
_entity.pdbx_description
1 polymer ?
#
loop_
_entity_poly.entity_id
_entity_poly.type
_entity_poly.pdbx_seq_one_letter_code
_entity_poly.pdbx_strand_id
1 'polypeptide(L)' 'MADKNLSIEKILVELESIVSKMEEDNLNLEDSLASYEKGISLVKLAQENLKKIEQRVQVLSKNDELAEFNPDD' A
#
# COMPACT_ATOMS: atom_id res chain seq x y z
N MET A 1 -2.17 4.47 21.51
CA MET A 1 -3.03 4.83 20.37
C MET A 1 -2.27 4.39 19.14
N ALA A 2 -2.52 3.17 18.64
CA ALA A 2 -1.78 2.62 17.51
C ALA A 2 -2.48 3.05 16.23
N ASP A 3 -1.82 3.94 15.50
CA ASP A 3 -2.27 4.57 14.28
C ASP A 3 -3.07 3.66 13.35
N LYS A 4 -4.28 4.12 13.05
CA LYS A 4 -5.17 3.64 12.00
C LYS A 4 -4.66 4.05 10.60
N ASN A 5 -3.36 4.29 10.46
CA ASN A 5 -2.66 4.35 9.19
C ASN A 5 -2.22 2.94 8.88
N LEU A 6 -2.95 2.28 7.99
CA LEU A 6 -2.48 1.06 7.37
C LEU A 6 -1.24 1.45 6.54
N SER A 7 -0.05 1.32 7.12
CA SER A 7 1.20 1.58 6.43
C SER A 7 1.28 0.72 5.16
N ILE A 8 1.94 1.21 4.12
CA ILE A 8 2.17 0.46 2.87
C ILE A 8 2.73 -0.93 3.16
N GLU A 9 3.64 -1.06 4.12
CA GLU A 9 4.21 -2.33 4.57
C GLU A 9 3.12 -3.32 5.03
N LYS A 10 2.12 -2.86 5.80
CA LYS A 10 1.01 -3.71 6.24
C LYS A 10 0.11 -4.10 5.08
N ILE A 11 -0.13 -3.19 4.14
CA ILE A 11 -0.92 -3.48 2.93
C ILE A 11 -0.23 -4.56 2.10
N LEU A 12 1.09 -4.49 1.95
CA LEU A 12 1.88 -5.47 1.23
C LEU A 12 1.82 -6.85 1.90
N VAL A 13 2.04 -6.92 3.22
CA VAL A 13 1.91 -8.18 3.99
C VAL A 13 0.51 -8.79 3.85
N GLU A 14 -0.52 -7.96 3.89
CA GLU A 14 -1.89 -8.44 3.75
C GLU A 14 -2.19 -8.92 2.31
N LEU A 15 -1.59 -8.28 1.29
CA LEU A 15 -1.68 -8.70 -0.10
C LEU A 15 -0.97 -10.05 -0.33
N GLU A 16 0.22 -10.24 0.22
CA GLU A 16 0.98 -11.49 0.18
C GLU A 16 0.19 -12.64 0.84
N SER A 17 -0.48 -12.37 1.95
CA SER A 17 -1.34 -13.36 2.61
C SER A 17 -2.54 -13.74 1.74
N ILE A 18 -3.12 -12.79 1.00
CA ILE A 18 -4.22 -13.07 0.06
C ILE A 18 -3.72 -13.91 -1.11
N VAL A 19 -2.56 -13.56 -1.70
CA VAL A 19 -1.96 -14.35 -2.78
C VAL A 19 -1.66 -15.77 -2.30
N SER A 20 -1.06 -15.92 -1.13
CA SER A 20 -0.77 -17.25 -0.55
C SER A 20 -2.04 -18.08 -0.38
N LYS A 21 -3.14 -17.48 0.06
CA LYS A 21 -4.44 -18.17 0.17
C LYS A 21 -5.02 -18.55 -1.19
N MET A 22 -4.84 -17.71 -2.20
CA MET A 22 -5.29 -17.98 -3.57
C MET A 22 -4.49 -19.10 -4.25
N GLU A 23 -3.27 -19.37 -3.77
CA GLU A 23 -2.42 -20.48 -4.22
C GLU A 23 -2.73 -21.80 -3.49
N GLU A 24 -3.60 -21.80 -2.48
CA GLU A 24 -4.02 -23.04 -1.81
C GLU A 24 -4.95 -23.87 -2.71
N ASP A 25 -4.59 -25.13 -2.96
CA ASP A 25 -5.33 -26.05 -3.86
C ASP A 25 -6.80 -26.33 -3.45
N ASN A 26 -7.19 -25.98 -2.22
CA ASN A 26 -8.52 -26.22 -1.68
C ASN A 26 -9.40 -24.96 -1.58
N LEU A 27 -9.00 -23.85 -2.21
CA LEU A 27 -9.81 -22.63 -2.19
C LEU A 27 -11.07 -22.82 -3.04
N ASN A 28 -12.23 -22.69 -2.43
CA ASN A 28 -13.49 -22.74 -3.17
C ASN A 28 -13.71 -21.42 -3.93
N LEU A 29 -14.70 -21.43 -4.83
CA LEU A 29 -14.98 -20.28 -5.70
C LEU A 29 -15.41 -19.02 -4.93
N GLU A 30 -16.20 -19.18 -3.86
CA GLU A 30 -16.64 -18.04 -3.02
C GLU A 30 -15.46 -17.41 -2.28
N ASP A 31 -14.58 -18.23 -1.70
CA ASP A 31 -13.38 -17.77 -1.00
C ASP A 31 -12.36 -17.15 -1.97
N SER A 32 -12.28 -17.65 -3.20
CA SER A 32 -11.48 -17.05 -4.28
C SER A 32 -11.99 -15.67 -4.66
N LEU A 33 -13.32 -15.50 -4.78
CA LEU A 33 -13.95 -14.21 -5.06
C LEU A 33 -13.73 -13.23 -3.91
N ALA A 34 -13.92 -13.66 -2.67
CA ALA A 34 -13.70 -12.83 -1.49
C ALA A 34 -12.23 -12.38 -1.37
N SER A 35 -11.29 -13.30 -1.64
CA SER A 35 -9.85 -13.00 -1.67
C SER A 35 -9.51 -11.98 -2.74
N TYR A 36 -10.08 -12.13 -3.94
CA TYR A 36 -9.89 -11.19 -5.04
C TYR A 36 -10.45 -9.79 -4.72
N GLU A 37 -11.69 -9.69 -4.22
CA GLU A 37 -12.29 -8.41 -3.84
C GLU A 37 -11.48 -7.69 -2.74
N LYS A 38 -10.99 -8.46 -1.76
CA LYS A 38 -10.13 -7.93 -0.70
C LYS A 38 -8.79 -7.44 -1.26
N GLY A 39 -8.17 -8.20 -2.17
CA GLY A 39 -6.93 -7.82 -2.84
C GLY A 39 -7.07 -6.52 -3.63
N ILE A 40 -8.13 -6.39 -4.43
CA ILE A 40 -8.42 -5.16 -5.20
C ILE A 40 -8.61 -3.95 -4.27
N SER A 41 -9.30 -4.14 -3.15
CA SER A 41 -9.53 -3.07 -2.17
C SER A 41 -8.22 -2.60 -1.52
N LEU A 42 -7.33 -3.53 -1.18
CA LEU A 42 -6.02 -3.24 -0.63
C LEU A 42 -5.11 -2.52 -1.63
N VAL A 43 -5.10 -2.94 -2.90
CA VAL A 43 -4.34 -2.25 -3.96
C VAL A 43 -4.79 -0.80 -4.11
N LYS A 44 -6.10 -0.54 -4.14
CA LYS A 44 -6.64 0.82 -4.21
C LYS A 44 -6.19 1.67 -3.02
N LEU A 45 -6.25 1.10 -1.81
CA LEU A 45 -5.80 1.79 -0.61
C LEU A 45 -4.29 2.10 -0.65
N ALA A 46 -3.47 1.19 -1.17
CA ALA A 46 -2.04 1.40 -1.35
C ALA A 46 -1.76 2.57 -2.31
N GLN A 47 -2.47 2.61 -3.44
CA GLN A 47 -2.37 3.69 -4.43
C GLN A 47 -2.78 5.05 -3.83
N GLU A 48 -3.86 5.10 -3.05
CA GLU A 48 -4.27 6.34 -2.38
C GLU A 48 -3.24 6.82 -1.35
N ASN A 49 -2.66 5.90 -0.58
CA ASN A 49 -1.60 6.24 0.38
C ASN A 49 -0.33 6.75 -0.32
N LEU A 50 0.10 6.08 -1.39
CA LEU A 50 1.23 6.54 -2.21
C LEU A 50 0.97 7.94 -2.75
N LYS A 51 -0.21 8.19 -3.32
CA LYS A 51 -0.58 9.51 -3.85
C LYS A 51 -0.56 10.60 -2.79
N LYS A 52 -0.99 10.30 -1.55
CA LYS A 52 -0.89 11.25 -0.42
C LYS A 52 0.55 11.56 -0.05
N ILE A 53 1.42 10.55 -0.05
CA ILE A 53 2.85 10.73 0.23
C ILE A 53 3.50 11.57 -0.88
N GLU A 54 3.24 11.25 -2.15
CA GLU A 54 3.73 12.03 -3.30
C GLU A 54 3.27 13.50 -3.22
N GLN A 55 2.00 13.74 -2.92
CA GLN A 55 1.47 15.10 -2.77
C GLN A 55 2.17 15.84 -1.62
N ARG A 56 2.44 15.16 -0.50
CA ARG A 56 3.16 15.75 0.64
C ARG A 56 4.61 16.08 0.28
N VAL A 57 5.30 15.18 -0.40
CA VAL A 57 6.66 15.44 -0.93
C VAL A 57 6.63 16.64 -1.88
N GLN A 58 5.67 16.70 -2.80
CA GLN A 58 5.56 17.79 -3.76
C GLN A 58 5.30 19.15 -3.10
N VAL A 59 4.50 19.20 -2.02
CA VAL A 59 4.26 20.42 -1.25
C VAL A 59 5.53 20.85 -0.51
N LEU A 60 6.24 19.92 0.11
CA LEU A 60 7.49 20.19 0.82
C LEU A 60 8.60 20.67 -0.15
N SER A 61 8.69 20.08 -1.34
CA SER A 61 9.62 20.52 -2.39
C SER A 61 9.28 21.90 -2.98
N LYS A 62 7.99 22.28 -3.01
CA LYS A 62 7.57 23.61 -3.51
C LYS A 62 7.76 24.73 -2.50
N ASN A 63 7.86 24.42 -1.22
CA ASN A 63 8.06 25.39 -0.13
C ASN A 63 9.53 25.61 0.24
N ASP A 64 10.49 25.11 -0.56
CA ASP A 64 11.95 25.15 -0.29
C ASP A 64 12.36 24.55 1.08
N GLU A 65 11.49 23.80 1.76
CA GLU A 65 11.80 23.14 3.04
C GLU A 65 12.55 21.80 2.85
N LEU A 66 12.55 21.26 1.63
CA LEU A 66 13.41 20.14 1.23
C LEU A 66 14.49 20.70 0.29
N ALA A 67 15.53 21.30 0.88
CA ALA A 67 16.78 21.50 0.18
C ALA A 67 17.28 20.16 -0.39
N GLU A 68 17.86 20.21 -1.59
CA GLU A 68 18.22 19.07 -2.43
C GLU A 68 18.92 17.94 -1.67
N PHE A 69 18.41 16.72 -1.83
CA PHE A 69 19.19 15.53 -1.51
C PHE A 69 20.29 15.40 -2.56
N ASN A 70 21.50 15.87 -2.21
CA ASN A 70 22.70 15.74 -3.01
C ASN A 70 23.45 14.48 -2.54
N PRO A 71 23.48 13.38 -3.31
CA PRO A 71 24.13 12.13 -2.87
C PRO A 71 25.66 12.14 -2.93
N ASP A 72 26.29 13.24 -3.36
CA ASP A 72 27.75 13.40 -3.54
C ASP A 72 28.37 14.55 -2.71
N ASP A 73 27.68 15.07 -1.68
CA ASP A 73 28.26 15.92 -0.61
C ASP A 73 28.41 15.14 0.71
#